data_AF-A0A7Y4WMV4-F1
#
_entry.id   AF-A0A7Y4WMV4-F1
#
_cell.length_a   1.000
_cell.length_b   1.000
_cell.length_c   1.000
_cell.angle_alpha   90.00
_cell.angle_beta   90.00
_cell.angle_gamma   90.00
#
_symmetry.space_group_name_H-M   'P 1'
#
loop_
_entity.id
_entity.type
_entity.pdbx_description
1 polymer ?
#
loop_
_entity_poly.entity_id
_entity_poly.type
_entity_poly.pdbx_seq_one_letter_code
_entity_poly.pdbx_strand_id
1 'polypeptide(L)'
;MGFAQYTDYDGLGLAQLVRDKDVSPVELLEAAIERAERHNGKLNAIVHKAYDQARAAAKGSLGDGPFKGVPFLIKDLGLEVQGLPRTDGTHFNENKLDTYDGLLVQRYKAAGVNIFGKTNTPEFGITGTTESARLGPCRNPWNTEHITGGSSGGSASAVAAGIVPLANASDGLGSIRIPAACCGLVGMKVTQYRVPQGPEHDAGLGHGYGVHHVVSRTVRDSAAMLDCVDAPEADTPYPMPPKTRPYLQDVTTAPGRLRIAFTDETPSGQPIDPEIAAHLRATAKQLEALGHHVEQRGLGINYRKLYAASRAVLASNFAHGMRERA
;
A
#
# COMPACT_ATOMS: atom_id res chain seq x y z
N MET A 1 5.92 29.92 -1.84
CA MET A 1 5.04 29.30 -2.84
C MET A 1 5.48 27.85 -2.94
N GLY A 2 4.57 26.89 -2.69
CA GLY A 2 4.90 25.47 -2.74
C GLY A 2 5.46 25.06 -4.11
N PHE A 3 6.27 24.00 -4.13
CA PHE A 3 6.80 23.41 -5.35
C PHE A 3 5.66 23.04 -6.31
N ALA A 4 5.41 23.90 -7.30
CA ALA A 4 4.20 23.85 -8.14
C ALA A 4 4.14 22.57 -8.97
N GLN A 5 5.30 22.12 -9.46
CA GLN A 5 5.45 20.92 -10.30
C GLN A 5 5.47 19.60 -9.49
N TYR A 6 5.21 19.63 -8.18
CA TYR A 6 5.29 18.44 -7.31
C TYR A 6 4.52 17.21 -7.84
N THR A 7 3.37 17.41 -8.48
CA THR A 7 2.55 16.32 -9.02
C THR A 7 3.01 15.80 -10.38
N ASP A 8 3.91 16.52 -11.06
CA ASP A 8 4.44 16.14 -12.38
C ASP A 8 5.50 15.02 -12.26
N TYR A 9 6.03 14.83 -11.06
CA TYR A 9 7.01 13.81 -10.73
C TYR A 9 6.38 12.68 -9.93
N ASP A 10 6.89 11.46 -10.11
CA ASP A 10 6.67 10.38 -9.17
C ASP A 10 7.74 10.37 -8.07
N GLY A 11 7.74 9.37 -7.19
CA GLY A 11 8.63 9.31 -6.03
C GLY A 11 10.09 9.31 -6.43
N LEU A 12 10.48 8.47 -7.39
CA LEU A 12 11.86 8.47 -7.91
C LEU A 12 12.24 9.80 -8.59
N GLY A 13 11.30 10.43 -9.30
CA GLY A 13 11.50 11.76 -9.90
C GLY A 13 11.74 12.83 -8.84
N LEU A 14 10.93 12.88 -7.79
CA LEU A 14 11.10 13.82 -6.68
C LEU A 14 12.43 13.61 -5.94
N ALA A 15 12.81 12.35 -5.71
CA ALA A 15 14.09 12.03 -5.09
C ALA A 15 15.28 12.46 -5.96
N GLN A 16 15.12 12.44 -7.29
CA GLN A 16 16.15 12.91 -8.21
C GLN A 16 16.37 14.43 -8.09
N LEU A 17 15.29 15.23 -8.03
CA LEU A 17 15.39 16.67 -7.79
C LEU A 17 16.12 16.99 -6.46
N VAL A 18 15.89 16.18 -5.43
CA VAL A 18 16.61 16.30 -4.15
C VAL A 18 18.09 16.01 -4.31
N ARG A 19 18.46 14.98 -5.06
CA ARG A 19 19.87 14.63 -5.33
C ARG A 19 20.59 15.71 -6.14
N ASP A 20 19.89 16.28 -7.12
CA ASP A 20 20.41 17.34 -7.98
C ASP A 20 20.40 18.72 -7.29
N LYS A 21 19.81 18.80 -6.09
CA LYS A 21 19.67 20.01 -5.26
C LYS A 21 18.76 21.08 -5.88
N ASP A 22 17.90 20.68 -6.80
CA ASP A 22 16.86 21.54 -7.36
C ASP A 22 15.76 21.85 -6.34
N VAL A 23 15.49 20.90 -5.42
CA VAL A 23 14.54 21.05 -4.32
C VAL A 23 15.10 20.37 -3.07
N SER A 24 14.90 20.96 -1.89
CA SER A 24 15.27 20.33 -0.61
C SER A 24 14.21 19.34 -0.09
N PRO A 25 14.58 18.36 0.77
CA PRO A 25 13.61 17.49 1.44
C PRO A 25 12.54 18.25 2.24
N VAL A 26 12.90 19.41 2.80
CA VAL A 26 11.98 20.29 3.54
C VAL A 26 10.95 20.89 2.58
N GLU A 27 11.37 21.40 1.42
CA GLU A 27 10.46 21.97 0.42
C GLU A 27 9.48 20.92 -0.12
N LEU A 28 9.94 19.67 -0.34
CA LEU A 28 9.04 18.57 -0.72
C LEU A 28 8.04 18.24 0.39
N LEU A 29 8.48 18.18 1.63
CA LEU A 29 7.60 17.94 2.78
C LEU A 29 6.54 19.04 2.90
N GLU A 30 6.93 20.30 2.85
CA GLU A 30 5.96 21.41 2.95
C GLU A 30 4.97 21.40 1.78
N ALA A 31 5.41 21.05 0.56
CA ALA A 31 4.51 20.88 -0.59
C ALA A 31 3.49 19.75 -0.40
N ALA A 32 3.88 18.66 0.28
CA ALA A 32 2.96 17.57 0.64
C ALA A 32 2.02 17.97 1.79
N ILE A 33 2.52 18.67 2.81
CA ILE A 33 1.71 19.18 3.93
C ILE A 33 0.65 20.17 3.44
N GLU A 34 1.02 21.10 2.56
CA GLU A 34 0.08 22.08 1.97
C GLU A 34 -1.08 21.35 1.26
N ARG A 35 -0.77 20.31 0.49
CA ARG A 35 -1.77 19.47 -0.18
C ARG A 35 -2.61 18.67 0.82
N ALA A 36 -1.98 18.11 1.85
CA ALA A 36 -2.69 17.42 2.92
C ALA A 36 -3.71 18.34 3.59
N GLU A 37 -3.33 19.56 3.99
CA GLU A 37 -4.25 20.50 4.62
C GLU A 37 -5.36 20.96 3.67
N ARG A 38 -5.07 21.10 2.38
CA ARG A 38 -6.07 21.47 1.37
C ARG A 38 -7.14 20.38 1.16
N HIS A 39 -6.74 19.12 1.12
CA HIS A 39 -7.62 18.03 0.68
C HIS A 39 -8.17 17.17 1.82
N ASN A 40 -7.41 16.98 2.90
CA ASN A 40 -7.70 15.97 3.91
C ASN A 40 -8.98 16.26 4.71
N GLY A 41 -9.39 17.51 4.86
CA GLY A 41 -10.66 17.86 5.52
C GLY A 41 -11.89 17.25 4.82
N LYS A 42 -11.82 17.01 3.51
CA LYS A 42 -12.89 16.33 2.74
C LYS A 42 -12.64 14.83 2.57
N LEU A 43 -11.37 14.45 2.44
CA LEU A 43 -11.00 13.06 2.10
C LEU A 43 -10.89 12.15 3.32
N ASN A 44 -10.49 12.69 4.48
CA ASN A 44 -10.17 11.93 5.68
C ASN A 44 -9.17 10.78 5.40
N ALA A 45 -8.15 11.07 4.60
CA ALA A 45 -7.12 10.11 4.18
C ALA A 45 -6.01 9.94 5.22
N ILE A 46 -5.66 11.02 5.94
CA ILE A 46 -4.63 11.09 6.98
C ILE A 46 -5.31 11.30 8.33
N VAL A 47 -5.12 10.36 9.26
CA VAL A 47 -5.77 10.34 10.58
C VAL A 47 -4.84 10.75 11.71
N HIS A 48 -3.53 10.73 11.45
CA HIS A 48 -2.52 11.26 12.38
C HIS A 48 -1.48 12.07 11.61
N LYS A 49 -1.25 13.31 12.04
CA LYS A 49 -0.29 14.24 11.44
C LYS A 49 0.99 14.27 12.26
N ALA A 50 2.13 13.96 11.65
CA ALA A 50 3.44 13.93 12.29
C ALA A 50 4.38 14.99 11.70
N TYR A 51 3.84 16.18 11.42
CA TYR A 51 4.53 17.19 10.61
C TYR A 51 5.82 17.71 11.24
N ASP A 52 5.82 17.92 12.55
CA ASP A 52 7.01 18.46 13.24
C ASP A 52 8.13 17.42 13.32
N GLN A 53 7.78 16.15 13.56
CA GLN A 53 8.73 15.03 13.48
C GLN A 53 9.31 14.91 12.06
N ALA A 54 8.48 15.02 11.02
CA ALA A 54 8.92 14.96 9.63
C ALA A 54 9.79 16.17 9.23
N ARG A 55 9.49 17.37 9.74
CA ARG A 55 10.31 18.58 9.54
C ARG A 55 11.67 18.46 10.18
N ALA A 56 11.74 17.89 11.38
CA ALA A 56 13.00 17.60 12.04
C ALA A 56 13.81 16.59 11.21
N ALA A 57 13.18 15.52 10.72
CA ALA A 57 13.85 14.51 9.92
C ALA A 57 14.40 15.05 8.59
N ALA A 58 13.60 15.86 7.88
CA ALA A 58 13.96 16.50 6.62
C ALA A 58 15.23 17.38 6.69
N LYS A 59 15.63 17.83 7.88
CA LYS A 59 16.81 18.67 8.09
C LYS A 59 18.13 17.89 8.14
N GLY A 60 18.11 16.55 8.26
CA GLY A 60 19.37 15.81 8.23
C GLY A 60 19.37 14.35 8.70
N SER A 61 18.23 13.72 9.01
CA SER A 61 18.21 12.33 9.49
C SER A 61 17.52 11.34 8.54
N LEU A 62 17.23 11.76 7.30
CA LEU A 62 16.70 10.86 6.28
C LEU A 62 17.77 9.90 5.76
N GLY A 63 17.37 8.66 5.46
CA GLY A 63 18.23 7.70 4.78
C GLY A 63 18.63 8.16 3.37
N ASP A 64 19.73 7.61 2.87
CA ASP A 64 20.31 7.98 1.57
C ASP A 64 19.84 7.08 0.40
N GLY A 65 18.74 6.35 0.60
CA GLY A 65 18.20 5.43 -0.39
C GLY A 65 17.57 6.11 -1.62
N PRO A 66 17.00 5.32 -2.55
CA PRO A 66 16.52 5.81 -3.84
C PRO A 66 15.38 6.84 -3.71
N PHE A 67 14.65 6.86 -2.60
CA PHE A 67 13.55 7.78 -2.30
C PHE A 67 13.93 8.90 -1.32
N LYS A 68 15.21 9.25 -1.21
CA LYS A 68 15.70 10.34 -0.34
C LYS A 68 14.83 11.60 -0.46
N GLY A 69 14.25 12.03 0.66
CA GLY A 69 13.46 13.26 0.77
C GLY A 69 12.00 13.14 0.34
N VAL A 70 11.56 11.98 -0.17
CA VAL A 70 10.20 11.80 -0.68
C VAL A 70 9.19 11.72 0.47
N PRO A 71 8.16 12.58 0.51
CA PRO A 71 7.11 12.50 1.54
C PRO A 71 6.34 11.19 1.45
N PHE A 72 6.07 10.58 2.61
CA PHE A 72 5.48 9.25 2.70
C PHE A 72 4.53 9.12 3.89
N LEU A 73 3.54 8.26 3.73
CA LEU A 73 2.54 7.98 4.75
C LEU A 73 2.51 6.49 5.07
N ILE A 74 2.29 6.16 6.34
CA ILE A 74 2.19 4.79 6.82
C ILE A 74 0.74 4.45 7.11
N LYS A 75 0.24 3.28 6.69
CA LYS A 75 -1.10 2.86 7.07
C LYS A 75 -1.23 2.75 8.58
N ASP A 76 -2.33 3.19 9.16
CA ASP A 76 -2.62 3.03 10.60
C ASP A 76 -3.03 1.59 10.94
N LEU A 77 -2.24 0.61 10.49
CA LEU A 77 -2.48 -0.81 10.70
C LEU A 77 -1.15 -1.59 10.68
N GLY A 78 -0.82 -2.22 11.80
CA GLY A 78 0.18 -3.30 11.87
C GLY A 78 1.66 -2.93 11.70
N LEU A 79 2.02 -1.66 11.50
CA LEU A 79 3.43 -1.22 11.47
C LEU A 79 3.74 -0.24 12.59
N GLU A 80 4.73 -0.60 13.41
CA GLU A 80 5.27 0.24 14.47
C GLU A 80 6.13 1.37 13.90
N VAL A 81 5.76 2.61 14.21
CA VAL A 81 6.54 3.79 13.80
C VAL A 81 6.84 4.60 15.05
N GLN A 82 8.12 4.70 15.40
CA GLN A 82 8.56 5.35 16.63
C GLN A 82 7.96 6.76 16.76
N GLY A 83 7.28 6.99 17.88
CA GLY A 83 6.66 8.27 18.23
C GLY A 83 5.26 8.48 17.63
N LEU A 84 4.73 7.56 16.82
CA LEU A 84 3.39 7.64 16.24
C LEU A 84 2.45 6.62 16.89
N PRO A 85 1.13 6.88 16.92
CA PRO A 85 0.16 5.91 17.38
C PRO A 85 -0.07 4.82 16.34
N ARG A 86 -0.54 3.67 16.82
CA ARG A 86 -1.04 2.55 16.01
C ARG A 86 -2.43 2.15 16.49
N THR A 87 -3.46 2.74 15.88
CA THR A 87 -4.85 2.54 16.37
C THR A 87 -5.56 1.35 15.73
N ASP A 88 -5.02 0.81 14.63
CA ASP A 88 -5.64 -0.23 13.80
C ASP A 88 -7.11 0.12 13.42
N GLY A 89 -7.47 1.40 13.41
CA GLY A 89 -8.83 1.88 13.14
C GLY A 89 -9.89 1.53 14.20
N THR A 90 -9.50 1.02 15.38
CA THR A 90 -10.41 0.53 16.43
C THR A 90 -10.38 1.38 17.71
N HIS A 91 -11.50 1.45 18.44
CA HIS A 91 -11.53 1.97 19.81
C HIS A 91 -10.90 1.03 20.83
N PHE A 92 -10.75 -0.26 20.49
CA PHE A 92 -10.23 -1.28 21.38
C PHE A 92 -8.74 -1.08 21.70
N ASN A 93 -7.94 -0.67 20.72
CA ASN A 93 -6.53 -0.36 20.95
C ASN A 93 -6.39 0.98 21.68
N GLU A 94 -5.55 0.98 22.72
CA GLU A 94 -5.11 2.21 23.37
C GLU A 94 -4.36 3.12 22.39
N ASN A 95 -4.50 4.44 22.55
CA ASN A 95 -3.79 5.42 21.73
C ASN A 95 -2.34 5.62 22.21
N LYS A 96 -1.59 4.52 22.35
CA LYS A 96 -0.18 4.53 22.75
C LYS A 96 0.71 4.81 21.53
N LEU A 97 1.78 5.57 21.76
CA LEU A 97 2.81 5.80 20.76
C LEU A 97 3.79 4.62 20.75
N ASP A 98 4.18 4.16 19.56
CA ASP A 98 5.19 3.12 19.45
C ASP A 98 6.55 3.66 19.94
N THR A 99 7.30 2.82 20.66
CA THR A 99 8.61 3.18 21.24
C THR A 99 9.78 2.88 20.31
N TYR A 100 9.54 2.18 19.20
CA TYR A 100 10.55 1.76 18.23
C TYR A 100 9.94 1.72 16.81
N ASP A 101 10.81 1.69 15.80
CA ASP A 101 10.40 1.39 14.42
C ASP A 101 10.47 -0.12 14.18
N GLY A 102 9.39 -0.71 13.66
CA GLY A 102 9.42 -2.08 13.17
C GLY A 102 10.39 -2.24 11.98
N LEU A 103 10.87 -3.47 11.73
CA LEU A 103 11.90 -3.73 10.73
C LEU A 103 11.54 -3.19 9.33
N LEU A 104 10.29 -3.33 8.90
CA LEU A 104 9.85 -2.79 7.62
C LEU A 104 9.87 -1.25 7.59
N VAL A 105 9.51 -0.60 8.69
CA VAL A 105 9.57 0.87 8.82
C VAL A 105 11.01 1.35 8.80
N GLN A 106 11.94 0.64 9.44
CA GLN A 106 13.38 0.93 9.35
C GLN A 106 13.85 0.88 7.89
N ARG A 107 13.39 -0.10 7.10
CA ARG A 107 13.73 -0.19 5.67
C ARG A 107 13.10 0.91 4.83
N TYR A 108 11.86 1.31 5.12
CA TYR A 108 11.29 2.51 4.49
C TYR A 108 12.15 3.75 4.80
N LYS A 109 12.51 3.99 6.07
CA LYS A 109 13.38 5.12 6.45
C LYS A 109 14.76 5.04 5.78
N ALA A 110 15.35 3.85 5.68
CA ALA A 110 16.61 3.62 4.97
C ALA A 110 16.50 3.87 3.45
N ALA A 111 15.35 3.57 2.85
CA ALA A 111 15.04 3.93 1.45
C ALA A 111 14.99 5.44 1.23
N GLY A 112 14.94 6.24 2.30
CA GLY A 112 15.08 7.69 2.28
C GLY A 112 13.76 8.45 2.34
N VAL A 113 12.63 7.76 2.48
CA VAL A 113 11.32 8.43 2.59
C VAL A 113 11.19 9.23 3.90
N ASN A 114 10.41 10.30 3.85
CA ASN A 114 10.09 11.13 5.00
C ASN A 114 8.64 10.88 5.47
N ILE A 115 8.49 10.13 6.56
CA ILE A 115 7.18 9.77 7.13
C ILE A 115 6.59 10.97 7.87
N PHE A 116 5.42 11.44 7.44
CA PHE A 116 4.77 12.62 8.02
C PHE A 116 3.34 12.38 8.54
N GLY A 117 2.92 11.12 8.63
CA GLY A 117 1.63 10.79 9.22
C GLY A 117 1.19 9.35 9.02
N LYS A 118 0.01 9.05 9.59
CA LYS A 118 -0.67 7.76 9.48
C LYS A 118 -1.95 7.91 8.65
N THR A 119 -2.21 6.97 7.73
CA THR A 119 -3.41 6.99 6.89
C THR A 119 -4.57 6.19 7.47
N ASN A 120 -5.79 6.58 7.10
CA ASN A 120 -7.03 5.92 7.47
C ASN A 120 -7.08 4.44 7.03
N THR A 121 -7.75 3.62 7.83
CA THR A 121 -8.01 2.19 7.64
C THR A 121 -9.37 1.85 8.29
N PRO A 122 -10.13 0.86 7.79
CA PRO A 122 -11.22 0.30 8.57
C PRO A 122 -10.69 -0.43 9.80
N GLU A 123 -11.60 -0.71 10.73
CA GLU A 123 -11.32 -1.41 11.97
C GLU A 123 -10.62 -2.76 11.71
N PHE A 124 -9.42 -2.91 12.31
CA PHE A 124 -8.50 -4.04 12.14
C PHE A 124 -8.17 -4.41 10.68
N GLY A 125 -8.43 -3.50 9.74
CA GLY A 125 -8.23 -3.75 8.32
C GLY A 125 -9.16 -4.81 7.71
N ILE A 126 -10.27 -5.14 8.37
CA ILE A 126 -11.13 -6.30 8.03
C ILE A 126 -11.99 -6.06 6.79
N THR A 127 -12.54 -4.85 6.62
CA THR A 127 -13.52 -4.58 5.57
C THR A 127 -12.87 -4.15 4.25
N GLY A 128 -13.58 -4.40 3.13
CA GLY A 128 -13.20 -3.97 1.78
C GLY A 128 -13.53 -2.50 1.48
N THR A 129 -14.00 -1.75 2.48
CA THR A 129 -14.25 -0.31 2.46
C THR A 129 -13.40 0.33 3.57
N THR A 130 -13.19 1.65 3.53
CA THR A 130 -12.40 2.35 4.56
C THR A 130 -13.31 3.23 5.39
N GLU A 131 -13.99 2.60 6.33
CA GLU A 131 -14.83 3.25 7.34
C GLU A 131 -14.68 2.51 8.68
N SER A 132 -14.62 3.26 9.77
CA SER A 132 -14.68 2.69 11.12
C SER A 132 -15.40 3.65 12.07
N ALA A 133 -15.90 3.13 13.19
CA ALA A 133 -16.51 3.95 14.23
C ALA A 133 -15.52 4.99 14.79
N ARG A 134 -14.23 4.65 14.84
CA ARG A 134 -13.17 5.52 15.37
C ARG A 134 -12.72 6.60 14.39
N LEU A 135 -12.50 6.23 13.13
CA LEU A 135 -11.82 7.10 12.15
C LEU A 135 -12.78 7.73 11.14
N GLY A 136 -14.02 7.25 11.04
CA GLY A 136 -14.98 7.68 10.03
C GLY A 136 -14.60 7.21 8.61
N PRO A 137 -15.41 7.56 7.60
CA PRO A 137 -15.17 7.14 6.22
C PRO A 137 -14.02 7.91 5.58
N CYS A 138 -13.19 7.21 4.80
CA CYS A 138 -12.27 7.80 3.85
C CYS A 138 -12.96 7.95 2.48
N ARG A 139 -12.82 9.12 1.85
CA ARG A 139 -13.50 9.46 0.59
C ARG A 139 -12.56 9.39 -0.62
N ASN A 140 -13.13 9.01 -1.75
CA ASN A 140 -12.41 8.89 -3.01
C ASN A 140 -12.16 10.27 -3.63
N PRO A 141 -10.92 10.63 -4.01
CA PRO A 141 -10.62 11.94 -4.58
C PRO A 141 -11.22 12.16 -5.98
N TRP A 142 -11.57 11.09 -6.71
CA TRP A 142 -12.27 11.20 -8.00
C TRP A 142 -13.75 11.57 -7.82
N ASN A 143 -14.36 11.14 -6.72
CA ASN A 143 -15.72 11.50 -6.34
C ASN A 143 -15.90 11.27 -4.82
N THR A 144 -16.11 12.34 -4.06
CA THR A 144 -16.17 12.26 -2.58
C THR A 144 -17.40 11.52 -2.05
N GLU A 145 -18.40 11.25 -2.88
CA GLU A 145 -19.55 10.42 -2.52
C GLU A 145 -19.23 8.91 -2.61
N HIS A 146 -18.08 8.54 -3.18
CA HIS A 146 -17.69 7.15 -3.39
C HIS A 146 -16.66 6.66 -2.37
N ILE A 147 -16.66 5.35 -2.15
CA ILE A 147 -15.66 4.67 -1.33
C ILE A 147 -14.29 4.68 -2.00
N THR A 148 -13.24 4.63 -1.20
CA THR A 148 -11.86 4.41 -1.65
C THR A 148 -11.53 2.94 -1.88
N GLY A 149 -12.47 2.03 -1.63
CA GLY A 149 -12.14 0.63 -1.32
C GLY A 149 -11.43 0.51 0.04
N GLY A 150 -10.88 -0.66 0.33
CA GLY A 150 -10.25 -0.94 1.62
C GLY A 150 -9.48 -2.26 1.63
N SER A 151 -8.65 -2.50 2.64
CA SER A 151 -8.51 -1.68 3.84
C SER A 151 -7.47 -0.53 3.77
N SER A 152 -6.69 -0.40 2.70
CA SER A 152 -5.68 0.68 2.57
C SER A 152 -6.23 1.94 1.87
N GLY A 153 -7.49 2.30 2.14
CA GLY A 153 -8.16 3.39 1.44
C GLY A 153 -7.61 4.78 1.76
N GLY A 154 -7.12 5.02 2.98
CA GLY A 154 -6.42 6.26 3.31
C GLY A 154 -5.15 6.44 2.49
N SER A 155 -4.34 5.37 2.35
CA SER A 155 -3.13 5.36 1.51
C SER A 155 -3.46 5.68 0.05
N ALA A 156 -4.48 5.01 -0.52
CA ALA A 156 -4.86 5.22 -1.91
C ALA A 156 -5.47 6.60 -2.15
N SER A 157 -6.33 7.10 -1.25
CA SER A 157 -6.89 8.44 -1.34
C SER A 157 -5.79 9.51 -1.29
N ALA A 158 -4.80 9.37 -0.41
CA ALA A 158 -3.69 10.32 -0.31
C ALA A 158 -2.81 10.34 -1.58
N VAL A 159 -2.53 9.17 -2.17
CA VAL A 159 -1.74 9.08 -3.41
C VAL A 159 -2.51 9.62 -4.61
N ALA A 160 -3.79 9.26 -4.77
CA ALA A 160 -4.64 9.71 -5.87
C ALA A 160 -4.97 11.22 -5.78
N ALA A 161 -5.08 11.77 -4.58
CA ALA A 161 -5.21 13.22 -4.36
C ALA A 161 -3.89 13.99 -4.61
N GLY A 162 -2.80 13.30 -4.97
CA GLY A 162 -1.51 13.92 -5.22
C GLY A 162 -0.82 14.45 -3.97
N ILE A 163 -1.22 14.04 -2.76
CA ILE A 163 -0.57 14.43 -1.51
C ILE A 163 0.82 13.79 -1.42
N VAL A 164 0.94 12.52 -1.78
CA VAL A 164 2.20 11.76 -1.85
C VAL A 164 2.29 10.97 -3.16
N PRO A 165 3.49 10.67 -3.68
CA PRO A 165 3.67 9.81 -4.87
C PRO A 165 3.40 8.33 -4.62
N LEU A 166 3.67 7.87 -3.40
CA LEU A 166 3.43 6.51 -2.94
C LEU A 166 3.19 6.52 -1.42
N ALA A 167 2.47 5.52 -0.92
CA ALA A 167 2.19 5.35 0.49
C ALA A 167 2.20 3.87 0.86
N ASN A 168 2.59 3.54 2.09
CA ASN A 168 2.51 2.17 2.58
C ASN A 168 1.05 1.70 2.62
N ALA A 169 0.86 0.43 2.31
CA ALA A 169 -0.42 -0.26 2.31
C ALA A 169 -0.20 -1.74 2.68
N SER A 170 -1.29 -2.44 3.04
CA SER A 170 -1.25 -3.88 3.34
C SER A 170 -2.39 -4.64 2.66
N ASP A 171 -2.16 -5.89 2.27
CA ASP A 171 -3.08 -6.73 1.50
C ASP A 171 -3.14 -8.16 2.03
N GLY A 172 -4.27 -8.53 2.63
CA GLY A 172 -4.62 -9.92 2.93
C GLY A 172 -5.44 -10.56 1.80
N LEU A 173 -6.61 -9.96 1.52
CA LEU A 173 -7.59 -10.46 0.55
C LEU A 173 -7.95 -9.43 -0.53
N GLY A 174 -7.10 -8.43 -0.74
CA GLY A 174 -7.32 -7.35 -1.71
C GLY A 174 -6.97 -5.96 -1.19
N SER A 175 -6.54 -5.80 0.06
CA SER A 175 -6.45 -4.50 0.72
C SER A 175 -5.42 -3.52 0.18
N ILE A 176 -4.56 -3.90 -0.78
CA ILE A 176 -3.78 -2.98 -1.64
C ILE A 176 -4.48 -2.83 -2.99
N ARG A 177 -4.85 -3.96 -3.61
CA ARG A 177 -5.34 -4.01 -4.99
C ARG A 177 -6.73 -3.38 -5.17
N ILE A 178 -7.65 -3.60 -4.24
CA ILE A 178 -9.00 -3.00 -4.24
C ILE A 178 -8.90 -1.48 -4.17
N PRO A 179 -8.25 -0.86 -3.16
CA PRO A 179 -8.20 0.60 -3.11
C PRO A 179 -7.38 1.22 -4.24
N ALA A 180 -6.35 0.51 -4.75
CA ALA A 180 -5.65 0.94 -5.95
C ALA A 180 -6.58 0.99 -7.19
N ALA A 181 -7.41 -0.05 -7.40
CA ALA A 181 -8.38 -0.06 -8.48
C ALA A 181 -9.44 1.04 -8.33
N CYS A 182 -9.99 1.24 -7.12
CA CYS A 182 -11.00 2.27 -6.86
C CYS A 182 -10.45 3.70 -7.02
N CYS A 183 -9.16 3.92 -6.73
CA CYS A 183 -8.53 5.24 -6.78
C CYS A 183 -7.66 5.47 -8.03
N GLY A 184 -7.64 4.55 -8.99
CA GLY A 184 -6.89 4.70 -10.26
C GLY A 184 -5.36 4.67 -10.09
N LEU A 185 -4.85 3.72 -9.30
CA LEU A 185 -3.43 3.63 -8.92
C LEU A 185 -2.82 2.25 -9.20
N VAL A 186 -1.50 2.14 -9.02
CA VAL A 186 -0.76 0.87 -9.04
C VAL A 186 -0.76 0.28 -7.64
N GLY A 187 -1.26 -0.96 -7.52
CA GLY A 187 -1.25 -1.72 -6.27
C GLY A 187 -0.91 -3.18 -6.52
N MET A 188 0.12 -3.69 -5.83
CA MET A 188 0.58 -5.07 -5.96
C MET A 188 0.64 -5.74 -4.59
N LYS A 189 -0.01 -6.90 -4.47
CA LYS A 189 0.21 -7.82 -3.36
C LYS A 189 1.44 -8.67 -3.69
N VAL A 190 2.51 -8.51 -2.92
CA VAL A 190 3.74 -9.30 -3.08
C VAL A 190 3.52 -10.76 -2.66
N THR A 191 4.44 -11.63 -3.07
CA THR A 191 4.53 -13.00 -2.54
C THR A 191 4.59 -12.95 -1.01
N GLN A 192 3.90 -13.89 -0.36
CA GLN A 192 3.92 -14.02 1.09
C GLN A 192 5.37 -14.10 1.61
N TYR A 193 5.65 -13.39 2.70
CA TYR A 193 6.98 -13.26 3.32
C TYR A 193 8.09 -12.65 2.45
N ARG A 194 7.75 -12.06 1.30
CA ARG A 194 8.74 -11.32 0.49
C ARG A 194 9.33 -10.12 1.22
N VAL A 195 8.52 -9.53 2.10
CA VAL A 195 8.90 -8.42 2.96
C VAL A 195 8.72 -8.82 4.42
N PRO A 196 9.45 -8.18 5.36
CA PRO A 196 9.27 -8.40 6.79
C PRO A 196 7.82 -8.22 7.22
N GLN A 197 7.36 -9.12 8.08
CA GLN A 197 6.01 -9.11 8.61
C GLN A 197 5.95 -8.56 10.04
N GLY A 198 7.10 -8.44 10.70
CA GLY A 198 7.19 -7.94 12.07
C GLY A 198 6.96 -9.05 13.11
N PRO A 199 7.12 -8.73 14.40
CA PRO A 199 7.22 -9.71 15.48
C PRO A 199 5.93 -10.51 15.73
N GLU A 200 4.77 -10.02 15.28
CA GLU A 200 3.49 -10.74 15.39
C GLU A 200 3.29 -11.79 14.26
N HIS A 201 4.22 -11.89 13.30
CA HIS A 201 4.23 -12.83 12.15
C HIS A 201 2.82 -13.20 11.64
N ASP A 202 2.49 -14.50 11.60
CA ASP A 202 1.24 -15.04 11.08
C ASP A 202 0.01 -14.75 11.95
N ALA A 203 0.21 -14.51 13.25
CA ALA A 203 -0.89 -14.29 14.20
C ALA A 203 -1.54 -12.92 14.01
N GLY A 204 -0.74 -11.89 13.71
CA GLY A 204 -1.21 -10.50 13.51
C GLY A 204 -1.71 -10.17 12.10
N LEU A 205 -1.32 -10.94 11.08
CA LEU A 205 -1.58 -10.63 9.66
C LEU A 205 -2.60 -11.56 8.99
N GLY A 206 -3.56 -12.04 9.77
CA GLY A 206 -4.62 -12.90 9.26
C GLY A 206 -4.07 -14.19 8.67
N HIS A 207 -3.25 -14.93 9.44
CA HIS A 207 -2.74 -16.25 9.08
C HIS A 207 -1.89 -16.26 7.80
N GLY A 208 -0.94 -15.33 7.72
CA GLY A 208 0.01 -15.21 6.62
C GLY A 208 -0.56 -14.61 5.33
N TYR A 209 -1.88 -14.37 5.23
CA TYR A 209 -2.45 -13.74 4.04
C TYR A 209 -1.95 -12.30 3.84
N GLY A 210 -1.79 -11.58 4.96
CA GLY A 210 -1.35 -10.19 4.99
C GLY A 210 0.10 -10.03 4.55
N VAL A 211 0.31 -9.07 3.66
CA VAL A 211 1.64 -8.56 3.29
C VAL A 211 1.59 -7.05 3.27
N HIS A 212 2.74 -6.41 3.51
CA HIS A 212 2.89 -4.97 3.31
C HIS A 212 3.56 -4.67 1.96
N HIS A 213 3.21 -3.54 1.38
CA HIS A 213 3.89 -2.95 0.23
C HIS A 213 3.49 -1.47 0.16
N VAL A 214 3.41 -0.92 -1.05
CA VAL A 214 2.88 0.40 -1.35
C VAL A 214 1.74 0.35 -2.35
N VAL A 215 0.93 1.41 -2.32
CA VAL A 215 0.17 1.90 -3.46
C VAL A 215 0.88 3.15 -4.02
N SER A 216 0.97 3.27 -5.34
CA SER A 216 1.76 4.34 -5.99
C SER A 216 1.14 4.79 -7.31
N ARG A 217 1.61 5.93 -7.85
CA ARG A 217 1.20 6.42 -9.17
C ARG A 217 1.85 5.66 -10.33
N THR A 218 3.05 5.10 -10.13
CA THR A 218 3.84 4.49 -11.22
C THR A 218 4.33 3.10 -10.86
N VAL A 219 4.46 2.24 -11.88
CA VAL A 219 4.99 0.88 -11.72
C VAL A 219 6.43 0.92 -11.20
N ARG A 220 7.24 1.88 -11.66
CA ARG A 220 8.64 2.02 -11.24
C ARG A 220 8.82 2.42 -9.77
N ASP A 221 7.92 3.23 -9.21
CA ASP A 221 7.93 3.53 -7.78
C ASP A 221 7.64 2.28 -6.94
N SER A 222 6.65 1.48 -7.35
CA SER A 222 6.35 0.20 -6.70
C SER A 222 7.53 -0.77 -6.79
N ALA A 223 8.15 -0.89 -7.96
CA ALA A 223 9.27 -1.80 -8.18
C ALA A 223 10.52 -1.39 -7.38
N ALA A 224 10.89 -0.11 -7.40
CA ALA A 224 12.02 0.39 -6.63
C ALA A 224 11.79 0.29 -5.13
N MET A 225 10.56 0.54 -4.65
CA MET A 225 10.25 0.36 -3.24
C MET A 225 10.36 -1.11 -2.85
N LEU A 226 9.88 -2.02 -3.69
CA LEU A 226 10.06 -3.45 -3.45
C LEU A 226 11.55 -3.80 -3.35
N ASP A 227 12.41 -3.28 -4.23
CA ASP A 227 13.86 -3.49 -4.14
C ASP A 227 14.47 -3.03 -2.80
N CYS A 228 13.90 -2.00 -2.17
CA CYS A 228 14.35 -1.52 -0.86
C CYS A 228 13.89 -2.42 0.31
N VAL A 229 12.72 -3.04 0.20
CA VAL A 229 12.11 -3.79 1.32
C VAL A 229 12.14 -5.30 1.14
N ASP A 230 12.52 -5.78 -0.04
CA ASP A 230 12.66 -7.17 -0.43
C ASP A 230 13.89 -7.82 0.23
N ALA A 231 13.71 -8.20 1.49
CA ALA A 231 14.60 -9.10 2.19
C ALA A 231 13.78 -9.85 3.26
N PRO A 232 13.44 -11.12 3.04
CA PRO A 232 12.66 -11.90 4.01
C PRO A 232 13.33 -11.91 5.39
N GLU A 233 12.55 -12.10 6.45
CA GLU A 233 13.07 -12.34 7.79
C GLU A 233 13.77 -13.72 7.84
N ALA A 234 14.81 -13.84 8.67
CA ALA A 234 15.67 -15.03 8.70
C ALA A 234 14.91 -16.31 9.09
N ASP A 235 13.79 -16.17 9.80
CA ASP A 235 12.90 -17.22 10.29
C ASP A 235 11.65 -17.42 9.41
N THR A 236 11.66 -16.88 8.19
CA THR A 236 10.57 -17.05 7.23
C THR A 236 10.25 -18.54 7.00
N PRO A 237 9.00 -18.99 7.17
CA PRO A 237 8.66 -20.42 7.13
C PRO A 237 8.70 -21.06 5.73
N TYR A 238 8.80 -20.26 4.67
CA TYR A 238 8.80 -20.75 3.28
C TYR A 238 9.99 -20.24 2.48
N PRO A 239 10.54 -21.04 1.54
CA PRO A 239 11.59 -20.59 0.65
C PRO A 239 11.05 -19.49 -0.29
N MET A 240 11.80 -18.39 -0.41
CA MET A 240 11.42 -17.32 -1.31
C MET A 240 11.73 -17.66 -2.77
N PRO A 241 10.85 -17.34 -3.72
CA PRO A 241 11.18 -17.44 -5.14
C PRO A 241 12.42 -16.60 -5.45
N PRO A 242 13.39 -17.15 -6.20
CA PRO A 242 14.65 -16.48 -6.46
C PRO A 242 14.42 -15.16 -7.19
N LYS A 243 15.22 -14.16 -6.80
CA LYS A 243 15.30 -12.87 -7.49
C LYS A 243 16.53 -12.88 -8.38
N THR A 244 16.35 -12.72 -9.69
CA THR A 244 17.48 -12.71 -10.65
C THR A 244 18.11 -11.33 -10.79
N ARG A 245 17.33 -10.26 -10.61
CA ARG A 245 17.77 -8.86 -10.68
C ARG A 245 16.81 -7.93 -9.90
N PRO A 246 17.18 -6.66 -9.67
CA PRO A 246 16.26 -5.68 -9.09
C PRO A 246 14.97 -5.56 -9.90
N TYR A 247 13.83 -5.48 -9.22
CA TYR A 247 12.51 -5.31 -9.83
C TYR A 247 12.42 -4.04 -10.66
N LEU A 248 13.11 -2.96 -10.26
CA LEU A 248 13.17 -1.74 -11.03
C LEU A 248 13.74 -1.97 -12.44
N GLN A 249 14.69 -2.91 -12.59
CA GLN A 249 15.23 -3.26 -13.91
C GLN A 249 14.25 -4.08 -14.75
N ASP A 250 13.39 -4.88 -14.11
CA ASP A 250 12.35 -5.65 -14.82
C ASP A 250 11.29 -4.73 -15.45
N VAL A 251 11.05 -3.54 -14.90
CA VAL A 251 10.06 -2.57 -15.45
C VAL A 251 10.38 -2.18 -16.91
N THR A 252 11.65 -2.10 -17.27
CA THR A 252 12.10 -1.75 -18.63
C THR A 252 12.58 -2.95 -19.44
N THR A 253 12.49 -4.17 -18.88
CA THR A 253 12.91 -5.39 -19.56
C THR A 253 11.71 -6.04 -20.24
N ALA A 254 11.77 -6.27 -21.55
CA ALA A 254 10.72 -6.97 -22.26
C ALA A 254 10.54 -8.40 -21.71
N PRO A 255 9.33 -8.81 -21.31
CA PRO A 255 9.09 -10.12 -20.72
C PRO A 255 9.09 -11.26 -21.75
N GLY A 256 9.32 -10.95 -23.03
CA GLY A 256 9.09 -11.87 -24.13
C GLY A 256 7.61 -12.21 -24.28
N ARG A 257 7.32 -13.40 -24.82
CA ARG A 257 5.94 -13.86 -25.01
C ARG A 257 5.43 -14.57 -23.75
N LEU A 258 4.46 -13.94 -23.08
CA LEU A 258 3.77 -14.51 -21.93
C LEU A 258 2.54 -15.32 -22.33
N ARG A 259 2.11 -16.20 -21.42
CA ARG A 259 0.81 -16.88 -21.43
C ARG A 259 -0.06 -16.29 -20.33
N ILE A 260 -1.16 -15.67 -20.71
CA ILE A 260 -1.99 -14.87 -19.80
C ILE A 260 -3.40 -15.46 -19.81
N ALA A 261 -3.85 -15.94 -18.65
CA ALA A 261 -5.24 -16.32 -18.45
C ALA A 261 -6.01 -15.16 -17.80
N PHE A 262 -7.24 -14.91 -18.23
CA PHE A 262 -8.14 -13.96 -17.57
C PHE A 262 -9.55 -14.53 -17.39
N THR A 263 -10.30 -13.96 -16.45
CA THR A 263 -11.72 -14.25 -16.23
C THR A 263 -12.46 -12.95 -15.91
N ASP A 264 -13.64 -12.80 -16.48
CA ASP A 264 -14.61 -11.73 -16.23
C ASP A 264 -15.80 -12.24 -15.40
N GLU A 265 -15.57 -13.31 -14.63
CA GLU A 265 -16.50 -13.84 -13.66
C GLU A 265 -16.00 -13.60 -12.23
N THR A 266 -16.95 -13.37 -11.34
CA THR A 266 -16.75 -13.41 -9.90
C THR A 266 -16.27 -14.80 -9.44
N PRO A 267 -15.69 -14.91 -8.23
CA PRO A 267 -15.31 -16.21 -7.64
C PRO A 267 -16.44 -17.25 -7.56
N SER A 268 -17.71 -16.84 -7.67
CA SER A 268 -18.87 -17.74 -7.72
C SER A 268 -19.35 -18.09 -9.13
N GLY A 269 -18.60 -17.74 -10.17
CA GLY A 269 -18.97 -17.99 -11.58
C GLY A 269 -20.12 -17.12 -12.07
N GLN A 270 -20.34 -15.96 -11.45
CA GLN A 270 -21.33 -14.97 -11.92
C GLN A 270 -20.62 -13.89 -12.72
N PRO A 271 -21.24 -13.27 -13.73
CA PRO A 271 -20.63 -12.17 -14.46
C PRO A 271 -20.28 -11.01 -13.52
N ILE A 272 -19.17 -10.31 -13.80
CA ILE A 272 -18.90 -9.01 -13.19
C ILE A 272 -19.72 -7.90 -13.87
N ASP A 273 -19.61 -6.67 -13.35
CA ASP A 273 -20.25 -5.50 -13.94
C ASP A 273 -19.93 -5.36 -15.45
N PRO A 274 -20.91 -5.08 -16.33
CA PRO A 274 -20.70 -5.01 -17.77
C PRO A 274 -19.62 -4.02 -18.22
N GLU A 275 -19.50 -2.87 -17.54
CA GLU A 275 -18.50 -1.85 -17.87
C GLU A 275 -17.10 -2.37 -17.54
N ILE A 276 -16.94 -2.97 -16.35
CA ILE A 276 -15.67 -3.59 -15.93
C ILE A 276 -15.29 -4.74 -16.86
N ALA A 277 -16.26 -5.59 -17.24
CA ALA A 277 -16.02 -6.68 -18.18
C ALA A 277 -15.57 -6.17 -19.55
N ALA A 278 -16.15 -5.09 -20.04
CA ALA A 278 -15.75 -4.47 -21.31
C ALA A 278 -14.30 -3.97 -21.25
N HIS A 279 -13.92 -3.26 -20.18
CA HIS A 279 -12.55 -2.79 -19.97
C HIS A 279 -11.54 -3.94 -19.84
N LEU A 280 -11.87 -4.99 -19.08
CA LEU A 280 -11.01 -6.16 -18.94
C LEU A 280 -10.77 -6.87 -20.28
N ARG A 281 -11.83 -7.07 -21.08
CA ARG A 281 -11.73 -7.69 -22.40
C ARG A 281 -10.94 -6.81 -23.39
N ALA A 282 -11.05 -5.49 -23.29
CA ALA A 282 -10.23 -4.57 -24.09
C ALA A 282 -8.74 -4.68 -23.72
N THR A 283 -8.40 -4.75 -22.43
CA THR A 283 -7.04 -4.98 -21.95
C THR A 283 -6.49 -6.33 -22.42
N ALA A 284 -7.30 -7.40 -22.39
CA ALA A 284 -6.91 -8.71 -22.91
C ALA A 284 -6.53 -8.64 -24.40
N LYS A 285 -7.33 -7.96 -25.24
CA LYS A 285 -7.03 -7.74 -26.65
C LYS A 285 -5.75 -6.92 -26.87
N GLN A 286 -5.50 -5.93 -26.03
CA GLN A 286 -4.25 -5.16 -26.09
C GLN A 286 -3.04 -6.05 -25.79
N LEU A 287 -3.13 -6.94 -24.81
CA LEU A 287 -2.07 -7.90 -24.48
C LEU A 287 -1.84 -8.90 -25.64
N GLU A 288 -2.89 -9.35 -26.33
CA GLU A 288 -2.77 -10.16 -27.55
C GLU A 288 -2.05 -9.39 -28.66
N ALA A 289 -2.41 -8.13 -28.89
CA ALA A 289 -1.79 -7.27 -29.90
C ALA A 289 -0.31 -7.00 -29.60
N LEU A 290 0.10 -7.02 -28.33
CA LEU A 290 1.50 -6.96 -27.89
C LEU A 290 2.27 -8.28 -28.09
N GLY A 291 1.62 -9.32 -28.64
CA GLY A 291 2.24 -10.60 -29.01
C GLY A 291 2.13 -11.70 -27.95
N HIS A 292 1.39 -11.47 -26.85
CA HIS A 292 1.15 -12.48 -25.84
C HIS A 292 0.13 -13.53 -26.28
N HIS A 293 0.17 -14.72 -25.68
CA HIS A 293 -0.93 -15.68 -25.78
C HIS A 293 -1.91 -15.41 -24.66
N VAL A 294 -3.14 -15.02 -25.00
CA VAL A 294 -4.19 -14.71 -24.02
C VAL A 294 -5.33 -15.72 -24.17
N GLU A 295 -5.80 -16.25 -23.05
CA GLU A 295 -6.94 -17.17 -23.01
C GLU A 295 -7.94 -16.74 -21.93
N GLN A 296 -9.23 -16.80 -22.24
CA GLN A 296 -10.26 -16.67 -21.21
C GLN A 296 -10.40 -18.01 -20.51
N ARG A 297 -9.97 -18.08 -19.24
CA ARG A 297 -9.92 -19.31 -18.47
C ARG A 297 -9.95 -19.01 -16.97
N GLY A 298 -10.92 -19.58 -16.26
CA GLY A 298 -10.96 -19.57 -14.80
C GLY A 298 -9.92 -20.52 -14.17
N LEU A 299 -9.57 -20.29 -12.91
CA LEU A 299 -8.57 -21.10 -12.19
C LEU A 299 -9.08 -22.50 -11.78
N GLY A 300 -10.37 -22.80 -11.98
CA GLY A 300 -10.98 -24.06 -11.54
C GLY A 300 -11.01 -24.22 -10.01
N ILE A 301 -10.82 -23.12 -9.27
CA ILE A 301 -10.81 -23.11 -7.81
C ILE A 301 -12.23 -23.00 -7.29
N ASN A 302 -12.62 -23.87 -6.36
CA ASN A 302 -13.86 -23.69 -5.60
C ASN A 302 -13.62 -22.64 -4.51
N TYR A 303 -13.80 -21.37 -4.87
CA TYR A 303 -13.56 -20.25 -3.95
C TYR A 303 -14.46 -20.29 -2.71
N ARG A 304 -15.71 -20.77 -2.83
CA ARG A 304 -16.59 -20.93 -1.66
C ARG A 304 -15.98 -21.89 -0.63
N LYS A 305 -15.47 -23.04 -1.09
CA LYS A 305 -14.79 -24.00 -0.22
C LYS A 305 -13.49 -23.43 0.36
N LEU A 306 -12.70 -22.71 -0.44
CA LEU A 306 -11.49 -22.03 0.01
C LEU A 306 -11.77 -21.04 1.14
N TYR A 307 -12.74 -20.13 0.95
CA TYR A 307 -13.11 -19.14 1.96
C TYR A 307 -13.78 -19.75 3.19
N ALA A 308 -14.57 -20.81 3.03
CA ALA A 308 -15.14 -21.52 4.17
C ALA A 308 -14.05 -22.18 5.03
N ALA A 309 -13.05 -22.79 4.40
CA ALA A 309 -11.91 -23.40 5.09
C ALA A 309 -11.02 -22.35 5.78
N SER A 310 -10.77 -21.20 5.16
CA SER A 310 -9.93 -20.16 5.76
C SER A 310 -10.60 -19.44 6.93
N ARG A 311 -11.94 -19.32 6.92
CA ARG A 311 -12.69 -18.55 7.93
C ARG A 311 -12.45 -19.03 9.36
N ALA A 312 -12.50 -20.35 9.60
CA ALA A 312 -12.36 -20.89 10.96
C ALA A 312 -10.98 -20.55 11.56
N VAL A 313 -9.94 -20.61 10.73
CA VAL A 313 -8.56 -20.30 11.14
C VAL A 313 -8.38 -18.80 11.38
N LEU A 314 -8.86 -17.96 10.45
CA LEU A 314 -8.81 -16.50 10.59
C LEU A 314 -9.56 -16.02 11.83
N ALA A 315 -10.77 -16.52 12.05
CA ALA A 315 -11.59 -16.14 13.20
C ALA A 315 -10.97 -16.58 14.53
N SER A 316 -10.42 -17.79 14.59
CA SER A 316 -9.78 -18.32 15.81
C SER A 316 -8.54 -17.49 16.19
N ASN A 317 -7.70 -17.14 15.22
CA ASN A 317 -6.50 -16.32 15.47
C ASN A 317 -6.87 -14.89 15.85
N PHE A 318 -7.82 -14.28 15.16
CA PHE A 318 -8.31 -12.95 15.53
C PHE A 318 -8.86 -12.95 16.96
N ALA A 319 -9.68 -13.94 17.33
CA ALA A 319 -10.19 -14.08 18.69
C ALA A 319 -9.08 -14.29 19.73
N HIS A 320 -8.03 -15.05 19.41
CA HIS A 320 -6.86 -15.20 20.29
C HIS A 320 -6.12 -13.86 20.45
N GLY A 321 -5.80 -13.15 19.36
CA GLY A 321 -5.14 -11.85 19.41
C GLY A 321 -5.94 -10.80 20.17
N MET A 322 -7.28 -10.82 20.09
CA MET A 322 -8.13 -9.94 20.91
C MET A 322 -8.05 -10.26 22.40
N ARG A 323 -7.87 -11.54 22.79
CA ARG A 323 -7.73 -11.93 24.20
C ARG A 323 -6.39 -11.53 24.78
N GLU A 324 -5.31 -11.59 24.01
CA GLU A 324 -3.97 -11.15 24.45
C GLU A 324 -3.89 -9.64 24.68
N ARG A 325 -4.78 -8.87 24.03
CA ARG A 325 -4.85 -7.40 24.12
C ARG A 325 -5.85 -6.89 25.17
N ALA A 326 -6.69 -7.76 25.72
CA ALA A 326 -7.72 -7.43 26.72
C ALA A 326 -7.18 -7.60 28.15
#